data_AF-A0A0F8ZVQ2-F1
#
_entry.id   AF-A0A0F8ZVQ2-F1
#
_cell.length_a   1.000
_cell.length_b   1.000
_cell.length_c   1.000
_cell.angle_alpha   90.00
_cell.angle_beta   90.00
_cell.angle_gamma   90.00
#
_symmetry.space_group_name_H-M   'P 1'
#
loop_
_entity.id
_entity.type
_entity.pdbx_description
1 polymer ?
#
loop_
_entity_poly.entity_id
_entity_poly.type
_entity_poly.pdbx_seq_one_letter_code
_entity_poly.pdbx_strand_id
1 'polypeptide(L)'
;MGVGRGRRTFAKEFKEDAVRLVTERGLPVAHAAQDLGIHENTLHKWMNQYKADTDEAFPGKGRLKPKDEELRRLQRENAVLKEERDILKKALGIFSK
;
A
#
# COMPACT_ATOMS: atom_id res chain seq x y z
N MET A 1 -6.42 35.69 0.88
CA MET A 1 -6.16 34.46 0.08
C MET A 1 -5.24 33.56 0.89
N GLY A 2 -5.76 32.45 1.45
CA GLY A 2 -4.92 31.50 2.18
C GLY A 2 -4.13 30.65 1.19
N VAL A 3 -2.81 30.85 1.14
CA VAL A 3 -1.92 29.99 0.35
C VAL A 3 -2.00 28.58 0.93
N GLY A 4 -2.64 27.66 0.21
CA GLY A 4 -2.73 26.27 0.61
C GLY A 4 -1.32 25.69 0.72
N ARG A 5 -0.84 25.45 1.96
CA ARG A 5 0.46 24.83 2.20
C ARG A 5 0.47 23.47 1.49
N GLY A 6 1.32 23.35 0.48
CA GLY A 6 1.52 22.12 -0.28
C GLY A 6 1.79 20.95 0.66
N ARG A 7 1.26 19.77 0.30
CA ARG A 7 1.38 18.58 1.14
C ARG A 7 2.85 18.14 1.19
N ARG A 8 3.48 18.25 2.38
CA ARG A 8 4.84 17.76 2.61
C ARG A 8 4.93 16.27 2.24
N THR A 9 5.92 15.93 1.43
CA THR A 9 6.27 14.56 1.05
C THR A 9 7.57 14.20 1.75
N PHE A 10 7.64 12.96 2.23
CA PHE A 10 8.80 12.42 2.94
C PHE A 10 9.25 11.15 2.23
N ALA A 11 10.57 10.96 2.13
CA ALA A 11 11.20 9.75 1.60
C ALA A 11 10.80 8.50 2.42
N LYS A 12 10.92 7.31 1.82
CA LYS A 12 10.61 6.04 2.50
C LYS A 12 11.52 5.84 3.71
N GLU A 13 12.82 5.99 3.51
CA GLU A 13 13.87 5.86 4.55
C GLU A 13 13.58 6.76 5.75
N PHE A 14 13.24 8.04 5.51
CA PHE A 14 12.89 8.97 6.58
C PHE A 14 11.71 8.49 7.43
N LYS A 15 10.69 7.90 6.81
CA LYS A 15 9.52 7.40 7.54
C LYS A 15 9.86 6.14 8.34
N GLU A 16 10.69 5.27 7.79
CA GLU A 16 11.17 4.07 8.49
C GLU A 16 11.98 4.46 9.72
N ASP A 17 12.96 5.34 9.57
CA ASP A 17 13.78 5.82 10.69
C ASP A 17 12.93 6.53 11.75
N ALA A 18 11.95 7.34 11.34
CA ALA A 18 11.01 7.97 12.25
C ALA A 18 10.21 6.94 13.08
N VAL A 19 9.77 5.84 12.46
CA VAL A 19 9.09 4.75 13.17
C VAL A 19 10.05 4.01 14.09
N ARG A 20 11.29 3.73 13.66
CA ARG A 20 12.31 3.05 14.47
C ARG A 20 12.68 3.82 15.74
N LEU A 21 12.68 5.16 15.70
CA LEU A 21 12.90 5.98 16.90
C LEU A 21 11.90 5.64 18.00
N VAL A 22 10.64 5.37 17.64
CA VAL A 22 9.60 5.00 18.61
C VAL A 22 9.68 3.52 18.97
N THR A 23 9.79 2.64 17.97
CA THR A 23 9.65 1.19 18.19
C THR A 23 10.90 0.53 18.76
N GLU A 24 12.09 0.96 18.33
CA GLU A 24 13.36 0.35 18.73
C GLU A 24 14.01 1.13 19.88
N ARG A 25 13.96 2.46 19.83
CA ARG A 25 14.59 3.31 20.86
C ARG A 25 13.64 3.71 21.99
N GLY A 26 12.36 3.39 21.87
CA GLY A 26 11.35 3.63 22.91
C GLY A 26 11.02 5.11 23.14
N LEU A 27 11.33 6.01 22.19
CA LEU A 27 10.99 7.42 22.35
C LEU A 27 9.46 7.60 22.35
N PRO A 28 8.90 8.45 23.22
CA PRO A 28 7.50 8.84 23.13
C PRO A 28 7.20 9.47 21.77
N VAL A 29 6.04 9.14 21.19
CA VAL A 29 5.62 9.64 19.87
C VAL A 29 5.63 11.17 19.81
N ALA A 30 5.21 11.84 20.88
CA ALA A 30 5.21 13.30 20.98
C ALA A 30 6.63 13.88 20.86
N HIS A 31 7.59 13.29 21.56
CA HIS A 31 8.99 13.72 21.53
C HIS A 31 9.60 13.47 20.15
N ALA A 32 9.43 12.26 19.61
CA ALA A 32 9.94 11.91 18.29
C ALA A 32 9.33 12.80 17.18
N ALA A 33 8.04 13.12 17.26
CA ALA A 33 7.38 14.00 16.30
C ALA A 33 7.92 15.44 16.38
N GLN A 34 8.16 15.94 17.61
CA GLN A 34 8.73 17.25 17.85
C GLN A 34 10.15 17.36 17.27
N ASP A 35 11.02 16.39 17.56
CA ASP A 35 12.40 16.35 17.06
C ASP A 35 12.46 16.30 15.54
N LEU A 36 11.55 15.53 14.92
CA LEU A 36 11.46 15.40 13.46
C LEU A 36 10.73 16.57 12.79
N GLY A 37 10.16 17.50 13.55
CA GLY A 37 9.38 18.63 13.03
C GLY A 37 8.15 18.20 12.22
N ILE A 38 7.51 17.10 12.64
CA ILE A 38 6.29 16.54 12.03
C ILE A 38 5.15 16.52 13.05
N HIS A 39 3.91 16.41 12.56
CA HIS A 39 2.75 16.28 13.44
C HIS A 39 2.67 14.85 13.99
N GLU A 40 2.34 14.69 15.28
CA GLU A 40 2.19 13.38 15.95
C GLU A 40 1.27 12.41 15.18
N ASN A 41 0.09 12.87 14.73
CA ASN A 41 -0.81 12.08 13.88
C ASN A 41 -0.16 11.54 12.60
N THR A 42 0.83 12.25 12.05
CA THR A 42 1.60 11.77 10.89
C THR A 42 2.46 10.57 11.30
N LEU A 43 3.14 10.66 12.44
CA LEU A 43 3.96 9.59 12.98
C LEU A 43 3.11 8.38 13.37
N HIS A 44 1.97 8.57 14.05
CA HIS A 44 1.01 7.50 14.34
C HIS A 44 0.54 6.78 13.07
N LYS A 45 0.24 7.54 12.01
CA LYS A 45 -0.14 6.95 10.73
C LYS A 45 0.99 6.12 10.13
N TRP A 46 2.24 6.57 10.23
CA TRP A 46 3.37 5.81 9.73
C TRP A 46 3.62 4.54 10.54
N MET A 47 3.50 4.60 11.88
CA MET A 47 3.58 3.40 12.72
C MET A 47 2.51 2.37 12.34
N ASN A 48 1.28 2.80 12.08
CA ASN A 48 0.22 1.89 11.65
C ASN A 48 0.51 1.27 10.27
N GLN A 49 1.05 2.05 9.34
CA GLN A 49 1.46 1.55 8.03
C GLN A 49 2.62 0.54 8.14
N TYR A 50 3.60 0.83 8.99
CA TYR A 50 4.75 -0.04 9.24
C TYR A 50 4.34 -1.34 9.96
N LYS A 51 3.42 -1.29 10.92
CA LYS A 51 2.86 -2.48 11.59
C LYS A 51 2.06 -3.37 10.65
N ALA A 52 1.37 -2.79 9.68
CA ALA A 52 0.54 -3.55 8.74
C ALA A 52 1.39 -4.33 7.72
N ASP A 53 2.56 -3.82 7.35
CA ASP A 53 3.46 -4.45 6.39
C ASP A 53 4.85 -3.83 6.50
N THR A 54 5.76 -4.50 7.20
CA THR A 54 7.10 -3.95 7.50
C THR A 54 7.95 -3.82 6.23
N ASP A 55 7.89 -4.81 5.34
CA ASP A 55 8.68 -4.86 4.10
C ASP A 55 8.13 -3.96 2.99
N GLU A 56 6.80 -3.88 2.87
CA GLU A 56 6.11 -3.07 1.85
C GLU A 56 5.55 -1.74 2.40
N ALA A 57 6.07 -1.28 3.55
CA ALA A 57 5.65 -0.01 4.14
C ALA A 57 5.89 1.16 3.16
N PHE A 58 4.95 2.10 3.12
CA PHE A 58 5.04 3.36 2.38
C PHE A 58 5.17 3.25 0.84
N PRO A 59 4.27 2.54 0.13
CA PRO A 59 4.36 2.37 -1.34
C PRO A 59 4.20 3.68 -2.15
N GLY A 60 3.88 4.81 -1.50
CA GLY A 60 3.62 6.09 -2.16
C GLY A 60 2.14 6.28 -2.54
N LYS A 61 1.77 7.47 -3.00
CA LYS A 61 0.39 7.74 -3.48
C LYS A 61 0.22 7.13 -4.87
N GLY A 62 -0.79 6.29 -5.05
CA GLY A 62 -1.20 5.77 -6.36
C GLY A 62 -0.50 4.48 -6.81
N ARG A 63 0.48 3.99 -6.05
CA ARG A 63 1.04 2.65 -6.28
C ARG A 63 0.28 1.67 -5.39
N LEU A 64 -0.31 0.66 -6.02
CA LEU A 64 -0.77 -0.51 -5.28
C LEU A 64 0.44 -1.19 -4.66
N LYS A 65 0.23 -1.91 -3.55
CA LYS A 65 1.26 -2.82 -3.08
C LYS A 65 1.58 -3.81 -4.21
N PRO A 66 2.85 -4.24 -4.37
CA PRO A 66 3.23 -5.22 -5.40
C PRO A 66 2.31 -6.45 -5.39
N LYS A 67 1.98 -6.96 -4.20
CA LYS A 67 1.03 -8.07 -4.01
C LYS A 67 -0.38 -7.77 -4.51
N ASP A 68 -0.87 -6.55 -4.30
CA ASP A 68 -2.19 -6.14 -4.78
C ASP A 68 -2.22 -5.99 -6.30
N GLU A 69 -1.12 -5.58 -6.92
CA GLU A 69 -0.98 -5.46 -8.37
C GLU A 69 -0.96 -6.84 -9.04
N GLU A 70 -0.21 -7.78 -8.48
CA GLU A 70 -0.18 -9.16 -8.93
C GLU A 70 -1.55 -9.84 -8.75
N LEU A 71 -2.22 -9.62 -7.61
CA LEU A 71 -3.57 -10.12 -7.38
C LEU A 71 -4.57 -9.59 -8.40
N ARG A 72 -4.49 -8.31 -8.78
CA ARG A 72 -5.34 -7.76 -9.86
C ARG A 72 -5.02 -8.36 -11.22
N ARG A 73 -3.74 -8.55 -11.54
CA ARG A 73 -3.33 -9.20 -12.79
C ARG A 73 -3.89 -10.62 -12.85
N LEU A 74 -3.71 -11.40 -11.79
CA LEU A 74 -4.23 -12.76 -11.68
C LEU A 74 -5.75 -12.82 -11.77
N GLN A 75 -6.47 -11.88 -11.16
CA GLN A 75 -7.93 -11.81 -11.27
C GLN A 75 -8.41 -11.57 -12.70
N ARG A 76 -7.73 -10.69 -13.46
CA ARG A 76 -8.05 -10.46 -14.88
C ARG A 76 -7.76 -11.70 -15.72
N GLU A 77 -6.61 -12.32 -15.53
CA GLU A 77 -6.23 -13.53 -16.25
C GLU A 77 -7.20 -14.68 -15.96
N ASN A 78 -7.61 -14.85 -14.70
CA ASN A 78 -8.61 -15.85 -14.32
C ASN A 78 -9.98 -15.58 -14.95
N ALA A 79 -10.37 -14.31 -15.11
CA ALA A 79 -11.62 -13.95 -15.77
C ALA A 79 -11.60 -14.31 -17.26
N VAL A 80 -10.51 -13.99 -17.97
CA VAL A 80 -10.31 -14.35 -19.38
C VAL A 80 -10.33 -15.86 -19.55
N LEU A 81 -9.56 -16.59 -18.74
CA LEU A 81 -9.52 -18.06 -18.80
C LEU A 81 -10.88 -18.71 -18.55
N LYS A 82 -11.68 -18.16 -17.64
CA LYS A 82 -13.05 -18.63 -17.39
C LYS A 82 -13.95 -18.41 -18.61
N GLU A 83 -13.84 -17.24 -19.24
CA GLU A 83 -14.61 -16.92 -20.43
C GLU A 83 -14.24 -17.84 -21.61
N GLU A 84 -12.95 -18.04 -21.87
CA GLU A 84 -12.45 -18.98 -22.88
C GLU A 84 -12.96 -20.41 -22.61
N ARG A 85 -12.85 -20.88 -21.37
CA ARG A 85 -13.35 -22.20 -20.96
C ARG A 85 -14.85 -22.33 -21.21
N ASP A 86 -15.63 -21.28 -20.92
CA ASP A 86 -17.08 -21.30 -21.09
C ASP A 86 -17.49 -21.24 -22.56
N ILE A 87 -16.76 -20.51 -23.41
CA ILE A 87 -16.92 -20.54 -24.86
C ILE A 87 -16.65 -21.96 -25.40
N LEU A 88 -15.54 -22.57 -24.99
CA LEU A 88 -15.18 -23.93 -25.41
C LEU A 88 -16.24 -24.95 -24.98
N LYS A 89 -16.76 -24.86 -23.76
CA LYS A 89 -17.84 -25.73 -23.30
C LYS A 89 -19.13 -25.55 -24.10
N LYS A 90 -19.51 -24.31 -24.42
CA LYS A 90 -20.68 -24.04 -25.27
C LYS A 90 -20.50 -24.63 -26.66
N ALA A 91 -19.33 -24.47 -27.27
CA ALA A 91 -19.00 -25.05 -28.57
C ALA A 91 -19.09 -26.58 -28.55
N LEU A 92 -18.45 -27.24 -27.56
CA LEU A 92 -18.52 -28.70 -27.40
C LEU A 92 -19.96 -29.19 -27.23
N GLY A 93 -20.80 -28.46 -26.50
CA GLY A 93 -22.22 -28.78 -26.34
C GLY A 93 -23.02 -28.70 -27.65
N ILE A 94 -22.60 -27.85 -28.60
CA ILE A 94 -23.20 -27.77 -29.94
C ILE A 94 -22.71 -28.93 -30.81
N PHE A 95 -21.42 -29.26 -30.77
CA PHE A 95 -20.83 -30.36 -31.57
C PHE A 95 -21.21 -31.76 -31.07
N SER A 96 -21.64 -31.91 -29.81
CA SER A 96 -22.02 -33.20 -29.21
C SER A 96 -23.51 -33.53 -29.38
N LYS A 97 -24.23 -32.82 -30.25
CA LYS A 97 -25.64 -33.02 -30.58
C LYS A 97 -25.78 -33.38 -32.05
#